data_AF-A0A1J5P420-F1
#
_entry.id   AF-A0A1J5P420-F1
#
_cell.length_a   1.000
_cell.length_b   1.000
_cell.length_c   1.000
_cell.angle_alpha   90.00
_cell.angle_beta   90.00
_cell.angle_gamma   90.00
#
_symmetry.space_group_name_H-M   'P 1'
#
loop_
_entity.id
_entity.type
_entity.pdbx_description
1 polymer ?
#
loop_
_entity_poly.entity_id
_entity_poly.type
_entity_poly.pdbx_seq_one_letter_code
_entity_poly.pdbx_strand_id
1 'polypeptide(L)' 'MRGYKEKGSINTPLELAIQNQIDRFSLVIDVIDRIPALHVAGAHVKEKMVNRQIECRNYAYEYGVDLPEADNWTWPY' A
#
# COMPACT_ATOMS: atom_id res chain seq x y z
N MET A 1 -13.92 9.15 1.10
CA MET A 1 -13.96 8.02 2.06
C MET A 1 -13.23 6.84 1.43
N ARG A 2 -12.53 6.01 2.22
CA ARG A 2 -11.95 4.75 1.75
C ARG A 2 -12.64 3.59 2.45
N GLY A 3 -12.85 2.51 1.73
CA GLY A 3 -13.56 1.32 2.19
C GLY A 3 -13.45 0.23 1.14
N TYR A 4 -14.14 -0.88 1.39
CA TYR A 4 -14.19 -1.98 0.44
C TYR A 4 -14.74 -1.52 -0.92
N LYS A 5 -14.09 -1.94 -2.01
CA LYS A 5 -14.42 -1.58 -3.40
C LYS A 5 -14.86 -2.79 -4.22
N GLU A 6 -15.30 -3.87 -3.56
CA GLU A 6 -15.73 -5.11 -4.22
C GLU A 6 -14.64 -5.75 -5.09
N LYS A 7 -13.38 -5.58 -4.68
CA LYS A 7 -12.24 -6.23 -5.31
C LYS A 7 -11.72 -7.33 -4.41
N GLY A 8 -11.71 -8.56 -4.91
CA GLY A 8 -11.13 -9.69 -4.20
C GLY A 8 -11.24 -11.00 -4.97
N SER A 9 -10.29 -11.88 -4.72
CA SER A 9 -10.20 -13.27 -5.15
C SER A 9 -9.47 -14.06 -4.04
N ILE A 10 -8.90 -15.22 -4.38
CA ILE A 10 -7.89 -15.86 -3.54
C ILE A 10 -6.61 -15.03 -3.65
N ASN A 11 -6.34 -14.22 -2.61
CA ASN A 11 -5.25 -13.26 -2.54
C ASN A 11 -4.56 -13.32 -1.18
N THR A 12 -3.34 -12.78 -1.09
CA THR A 12 -2.74 -12.51 0.22
C THR A 12 -3.47 -11.32 0.89
N PRO A 13 -3.44 -11.21 2.24
CA PRO A 13 -4.09 -10.12 2.95
C PRO A 13 -3.69 -8.71 2.47
N LEU A 14 -2.40 -8.45 2.27
CA LEU A 14 -1.94 -7.13 1.82
C LEU A 14 -2.29 -6.88 0.35
N GLU A 15 -2.23 -7.90 -0.52
CA GLU A 15 -2.65 -7.76 -1.91
C GLU A 15 -4.13 -7.35 -1.98
N LEU A 16 -5.00 -8.01 -1.21
CA LEU A 16 -6.43 -7.67 -1.13
C LEU A 16 -6.63 -6.22 -0.65
N ALA A 17 -5.86 -5.79 0.35
CA ALA A 17 -5.91 -4.41 0.85
C ALA A 17 -5.45 -3.39 -0.21
N ILE A 18 -4.39 -3.70 -0.98
CA ILE A 18 -3.89 -2.86 -2.09
C ILE A 18 -4.95 -2.75 -3.19
N GLN A 19 -5.58 -3.87 -3.58
CA GLN A 19 -6.63 -3.85 -4.61
C GLN A 19 -7.81 -2.95 -4.22
N ASN A 20 -8.18 -2.95 -2.93
CA ASN A 20 -9.23 -2.08 -2.40
C ASN A 20 -8.74 -0.66 -2.06
N GLN A 21 -7.44 -0.39 -2.21
CA GLN A 21 -6.79 0.86 -1.84
C GLN A 21 -7.01 1.22 -0.36
N ILE A 22 -7.05 0.23 0.51
CA ILE A 22 -7.14 0.42 1.98
C ILE A 22 -5.82 0.10 2.69
N ASP A 23 -4.78 -0.23 1.92
CA ASP A 23 -3.44 -0.47 2.43
C ASP A 23 -2.74 0.80 2.90
N ARG A 24 -1.73 0.62 3.77
CA ARG A 24 -0.95 1.70 4.37
C ARG A 24 -0.27 2.62 3.35
N PHE A 25 0.16 2.09 2.19
CA PHE A 25 0.85 2.89 1.16
C PHE A 25 -0.13 3.80 0.45
N SER A 26 -1.27 3.26 0.04
CA SER A 26 -2.33 4.08 -0.55
C SER A 26 -2.77 5.18 0.42
N LEU A 27 -2.84 4.91 1.74
CA LEU A 27 -3.24 5.92 2.73
C LEU A 27 -2.23 7.08 2.81
N VAL A 28 -0.92 6.80 2.76
CA VAL A 28 0.12 7.83 2.69
C VAL A 28 -0.03 8.68 1.43
N ILE A 29 -0.25 8.04 0.28
CA ILE A 29 -0.47 8.75 -0.99
C ILE A 29 -1.67 9.70 -0.89
N ASP A 30 -2.77 9.25 -0.28
CA ASP A 30 -3.96 10.08 -0.08
C ASP A 30 -3.68 11.31 0.79
N VAL A 31 -2.85 11.18 1.82
CA VAL A 31 -2.48 12.32 2.67
C VAL A 31 -1.66 13.33 1.87
N ILE A 32 -0.69 12.87 1.09
CA ILE A 32 0.12 13.74 0.22
C ILE A 32 -0.78 14.48 -0.76
N ASP A 33 -1.66 13.77 -1.47
CA ASP A 33 -2.51 14.36 -2.50
C ASP A 33 -3.56 15.34 -1.94
N ARG A 34 -3.97 15.18 -0.69
CA ARG A 34 -4.99 16.04 -0.06
C ARG A 34 -4.43 17.29 0.62
N ILE A 35 -3.14 17.32 0.94
CA ILE A 35 -2.51 18.46 1.61
C ILE A 35 -1.68 19.23 0.56
N PRO A 36 -2.15 20.40 0.07
CA PRO A 36 -1.47 21.12 -1.01
C PRO A 36 0.00 21.45 -0.72
N ALA A 37 0.33 21.73 0.54
CA ALA A 37 1.70 22.00 0.97
C ALA A 37 2.65 20.80 0.80
N LEU A 38 2.12 19.57 0.70
CA LEU A 38 2.90 18.34 0.54
C LEU A 38 3.03 17.89 -0.91
N HIS A 39 2.38 18.52 -1.88
CA HIS A 39 2.40 18.04 -3.29
C HIS A 39 3.80 17.96 -3.86
N VAL A 40 4.62 18.99 -3.63
CA VAL A 40 6.01 19.03 -4.12
C VAL A 40 6.93 18.26 -3.17
N ALA A 41 6.86 18.55 -1.87
CA ALA A 41 7.75 17.94 -0.88
C ALA A 41 7.55 16.41 -0.73
N GLY A 42 6.33 15.93 -0.96
CA GLY A 42 5.96 14.52 -0.86
C GLY A 42 6.08 13.73 -2.15
N ALA A 43 6.48 14.33 -3.27
CA ALA A 43 6.49 13.67 -4.58
C ALA A 43 7.31 12.37 -4.58
N HIS A 44 8.53 12.40 -4.03
CA HIS A 44 9.38 11.21 -3.92
C HIS A 44 8.83 10.15 -2.96
N VAL A 45 8.14 10.58 -1.89
CA VAL A 45 7.50 9.65 -0.96
C VAL A 45 6.35 8.93 -1.67
N LYS A 46 5.53 9.66 -2.43
CA LYS A 46 4.44 9.10 -3.24
C LYS A 46 4.96 8.04 -4.22
N GLU A 47 6.02 8.37 -4.96
CA GLU A 47 6.67 7.42 -5.88
C GLU A 47 7.15 6.16 -5.13
N LYS A 48 7.82 6.33 -3.98
CA LYS A 48 8.26 5.20 -3.14
C LYS A 48 7.08 4.33 -2.68
N MET A 49 5.94 4.93 -2.32
CA MET A 49 4.75 4.18 -1.90
C MET A 49 4.17 3.35 -3.06
N VAL A 50 4.12 3.91 -4.27
CA VAL A 50 3.69 3.17 -5.47
C VAL A 50 4.64 2.01 -5.77
N ASN A 51 5.95 2.25 -5.68
CA ASN A 51 6.95 1.20 -5.88
C ASN A 51 6.82 0.06 -4.84
N ARG A 52 6.55 0.39 -3.58
CA ARG A 52 6.28 -0.63 -2.54
C ARG A 52 5.02 -1.45 -2.83
N GLN A 53 3.97 -0.85 -3.38
CA GLN A 53 2.77 -1.60 -3.80
C GLN A 53 3.05 -2.57 -4.95
N ILE A 54 3.94 -2.19 -5.88
CA ILE A 54 4.37 -3.06 -6.98
C ILE A 54 5.19 -4.23 -6.41
N GLU A 55 6.17 -3.94 -5.56
CA GLU A 55 7.01 -4.95 -4.92
C GLU A 55 6.19 -5.98 -4.12
N CYS A 56 5.27 -5.52 -3.25
CA CYS A 56 4.44 -6.41 -2.45
C CYS A 56 3.55 -7.31 -3.32
N ARG A 57 2.95 -6.77 -4.39
CA ARG A 57 2.13 -7.56 -5.31
C ARG A 57 2.94 -8.58 -6.09
N ASN A 58 4.11 -8.18 -6.59
CA ASN A 58 5.00 -9.10 -7.30
C ASN A 58 5.43 -10.26 -6.39
N TYR A 59 5.79 -9.95 -5.14
CA TYR A 59 6.17 -10.96 -4.16
C TYR A 59 5.00 -11.91 -3.84
N ALA A 60 3.79 -11.36 -3.63
CA ALA A 60 2.59 -12.16 -3.41
C ALA A 60 2.28 -13.10 -4.59
N TYR A 61 2.45 -12.64 -5.84
CA TYR A 61 2.24 -13.49 -7.01
C TYR A 61 3.32 -14.55 -7.20
N GLU A 62 4.57 -14.26 -6.84
CA GLU A 62 5.68 -15.19 -6.98
C GLU A 62 5.70 -16.26 -5.88
N TYR A 63 5.43 -15.87 -4.63
CA TYR A 63 5.62 -16.71 -3.45
C TYR A 63 4.32 -17.12 -2.74
N GLY A 64 3.18 -16.53 -3.10
CA GLY A 64 1.88 -16.84 -2.48
C GLY A 64 1.73 -16.35 -1.04
N VAL A 65 2.65 -15.52 -0.55
CA VAL A 65 2.65 -14.93 0.79
C VAL A 65 3.02 -13.45 0.71
N ASP A 66 2.68 -12.68 1.73
CA ASP A 66 3.03 -11.27 1.77
C ASP A 66 4.54 -11.06 2.00
N LEU A 67 5.05 -9.90 1.56
CA LEU A 67 6.46 -9.56 1.70
C LEU A 67 6.85 -9.56 3.20
N PRO A 68 7.92 -10.28 3.62
CA PRO A 68 8.27 -10.42 5.03
C PRO A 68 8.46 -9.09 5.78
N GLU A 69 9.01 -8.07 5.12
CA GLU A 69 9.15 -6.73 5.70
C GLU A 69 7.78 -6.11 6.04
N ALA A 70 6.77 -6.33 5.21
CA ALA A 70 5.43 -5.81 5.43
C ALA A 70 4.70 -6.59 6.52
N ASP A 71 4.83 -7.92 6.55
CA ASP A 71 4.17 -8.79 7.53
C ASP A 71 4.77 -8.66 8.93
N ASN A 72 6.09 -8.51 9.03
CA ASN A 72 6.77 -8.38 10.32
C ASN A 72 6.74 -6.95 10.89
N TRP A 73 6.03 -6.02 10.24
CA TRP A 73 5.91 -4.67 10.75
C TRP A 73 5.13 -4.67 12.07
N THR A 74 5.69 -3.98 13.07
CA THR A 74 5.06 -3.80 14.37
C THR A 74 5.04 -2.33 14.73
N TRP A 75 4.09 -1.95 15.57
CA TRP A 75 4.09 -0.64 16.20
C TRP A 75 5.21 -0.58 17.27
N PRO A 76 6.14 0.38 17.22
CA PRO A 76 7.39 0.32 17.99
C PRO A 76 7.30 0.92 19.41
N TYR A 77 6.09 1.22 19.91
CA TYR A 77 5.87 1.83 21.23
C TYR A 77 4.93 1.00 22.09
#